data_AF-A0A847L6Y9-F1
#
_entry.id   AF-A0A847L6Y9-F1
#
_cell.length_a   1.000
_cell.length_b   1.000
_cell.length_c   1.000
_cell.angle_alpha   90.00
_cell.angle_beta   90.00
_cell.angle_gamma   90.00
#
_symmetry.space_group_name_H-M   'P 1'
#
loop_
_entity.id
_entity.type
_entity.pdbx_description
1 polymer ?
#
loop_
_entity_poly.entity_id
_entity_poly.type
_entity_poly.pdbx_seq_one_letter_code
_entity_poly.pdbx_strand_id
1 'polypeptide(L)'
;MGKPRDREVTGGNAAVRYLLALSYLPPLSEPAERALILSRSAKDLGRLPAETRAWLADPGLQRATRLAMAAADCPACDFAPDNRDRHDDVPPPLRRLWIFARGLNAAGWQAQERGHLPDALDRFETVFRLGQHLEASGFFYAGTLGFAIRHDLAITSIHGLLVDHAAGGWQERVRRFFAAVPRPAMDARRLLQRERRRLESGLQAARHDPGLLTTLFDSPDETGGDLVAARRQAERIVQAGRLPELAGEVLAVFDEGVALQPRRRAFAEASRAFWNDVRSSANPLVRLLVPNIGILLEQAAFLQADIDDLAG
;
A
#
# COMPACT_ATOMS: atom_id res chain seq x y z
N MET A 1 -39.71 2.05 19.98
CA MET A 1 -38.51 2.66 19.37
C MET A 1 -37.47 1.56 19.19
N GLY A 2 -37.36 1.01 17.98
CA GLY A 2 -36.43 -0.07 17.68
C GLY A 2 -35.00 0.46 17.55
N LYS A 3 -34.03 -0.27 18.11
CA LYS A 3 -32.61 0.00 17.92
C LYS A 3 -32.29 0.00 16.41
N PRO A 4 -31.56 1.01 15.89
CA PRO A 4 -31.10 0.96 14.52
C PRO A 4 -30.14 -0.23 14.39
N ARG A 5 -30.43 -1.11 13.43
CA ARG A 5 -29.55 -2.23 13.08
C ARG A 5 -28.31 -1.62 12.42
N ASP A 6 -27.12 -1.95 12.92
CA ASP A 6 -25.80 -1.57 12.38
C ASP A 6 -25.55 -1.97 10.89
N ARG A 7 -26.57 -2.49 10.19
CA ARG A 7 -26.49 -2.96 8.81
C ARG A 7 -26.76 -1.88 7.76
N GLU A 8 -27.36 -0.73 8.11
CA GLU A 8 -27.77 0.27 7.10
C GLU A 8 -26.81 1.45 6.91
N VAL A 9 -25.79 1.62 7.75
CA VAL A 9 -24.85 2.78 7.64
C VAL A 9 -23.57 2.44 6.87
N THR A 10 -23.32 1.17 6.52
CA THR A 10 -22.16 0.76 5.72
C THR A 10 -22.59 0.37 4.32
N GLY A 11 -22.83 1.37 3.46
CA GLY A 11 -22.93 1.17 2.01
C GLY A 11 -21.76 0.30 1.52
N GLY A 12 -21.96 -0.46 0.44
CA GLY A 12 -21.12 -1.58 -0.01
C GLY A 12 -19.61 -1.35 -0.22
N ASN A 13 -19.06 -0.20 0.16
CA ASN A 13 -17.63 0.11 0.16
C ASN A 13 -16.93 -0.32 1.49
N ALA A 14 -15.79 -1.00 1.38
CA ALA A 14 -14.96 -1.48 2.48
C ALA A 14 -14.14 -0.34 3.12
N ALA A 15 -13.95 0.78 2.43
CA ALA A 15 -13.24 1.96 2.92
C ALA A 15 -13.70 2.37 4.33
N VAL A 16 -15.02 2.47 4.55
CA VAL A 16 -15.58 2.85 5.87
C VAL A 16 -15.21 1.83 6.95
N ARG A 17 -15.22 0.53 6.62
CA ARG A 17 -14.87 -0.53 7.58
C ARG A 17 -13.38 -0.52 7.90
N TYR A 18 -12.52 -0.26 6.92
CA TYR A 18 -11.08 -0.09 7.17
C TYR A 18 -10.77 1.16 7.98
N LEU A 19 -11.38 2.30 7.66
CA LEU A 19 -11.22 3.53 8.45
C LEU A 19 -11.70 3.34 9.89
N LEU A 20 -12.84 2.66 10.08
CA LEU A 20 -13.33 2.31 11.41
C LEU A 20 -12.37 1.35 12.13
N ALA A 21 -11.82 0.35 11.45
CA ALA A 21 -10.82 -0.56 12.01
C ALA A 21 -9.58 0.20 12.50
N LEU A 22 -9.06 1.13 11.68
CA LEU A 22 -7.91 1.97 12.02
C LEU A 22 -8.17 2.87 13.24
N SER A 23 -9.41 3.32 13.44
CA SER A 23 -9.80 4.13 14.59
C SER A 23 -9.76 3.37 15.92
N TYR A 24 -9.87 2.03 15.89
CA TYR A 24 -9.78 1.18 17.08
C TYR A 24 -8.35 0.78 17.43
N LEU A 25 -7.35 1.15 16.61
CA LEU A 25 -5.97 0.78 16.89
C LEU A 25 -5.46 1.53 18.13
N PRO A 26 -4.97 0.80 19.15
CA PRO A 26 -4.32 1.42 20.28
C PRO A 26 -3.02 2.09 19.83
N PRO A 27 -2.59 3.17 20.51
CA PRO A 27 -1.30 3.79 20.22
C PRO A 27 -0.17 2.78 20.48
N LEU A 28 0.92 2.92 19.73
CA LEU A 28 2.11 2.10 19.88
C LEU A 28 3.34 3.01 19.89
N SER A 29 4.30 2.77 20.78
CA SER A 29 5.55 3.53 20.77
C SER A 29 6.37 3.22 19.52
N GLU A 30 7.20 4.17 19.09
CA GLU A 30 8.08 3.98 17.93
C GLU A 30 9.05 2.79 18.08
N PRO A 31 9.66 2.51 19.26
CA PRO A 31 10.41 1.27 19.47
C PRO A 31 9.58 0.00 19.28
N ALA A 32 8.34 0.00 19.79
CA ALA A 32 7.44 -1.16 19.68
C ALA A 32 6.94 -1.37 18.24
N GLU A 33 6.69 -0.29 17.50
CA GLU A 33 6.41 -0.33 16.05
C GLU A 33 7.58 -0.93 15.28
N ARG A 34 8.81 -0.46 15.53
CA ARG A 34 10.03 -1.01 14.90
C ARG A 34 10.18 -2.51 15.15
N ALA A 35 9.99 -2.95 16.39
CA ALA A 35 10.06 -4.37 16.74
C ALA A 35 9.02 -5.21 15.96
N LEU A 36 7.80 -4.68 15.81
CA LEU A 36 6.75 -5.33 15.03
C LEU A 36 7.09 -5.39 13.52
N ILE A 37 7.64 -4.31 12.95
CA ILE A 37 8.06 -4.24 11.54
C ILE A 37 9.18 -5.26 11.23
N LEU A 38 10.09 -5.48 12.18
CA LEU A 38 11.20 -6.42 12.03
C LEU A 38 10.78 -7.89 12.20
N SER A 39 9.60 -8.18 12.75
CA SER A 39 9.08 -9.53 12.87
C SER A 39 8.66 -10.07 11.48
N ARG A 40 9.18 -11.26 11.12
CA ARG A 40 8.98 -11.89 9.80
C ARG A 40 8.40 -13.30 9.88
N SER A 41 8.24 -13.84 11.08
CA SER A 41 7.76 -15.20 11.28
C SER A 41 7.07 -15.37 12.64
N ALA A 42 6.36 -16.48 12.81
CA ALA A 42 5.84 -16.91 14.11
C ALA A 42 6.94 -16.95 15.19
N LYS A 43 8.12 -17.49 14.86
CA LYS A 43 9.26 -17.59 15.79
C LYS A 43 9.71 -16.23 16.33
N ASP A 44 9.54 -15.16 15.57
CA ASP A 44 9.93 -13.82 16.01
C ASP A 44 8.97 -13.24 17.05
N LEU A 45 7.73 -13.72 17.11
CA LEU A 45 6.72 -13.21 18.05
C LEU A 45 7.13 -13.41 19.51
N GLY A 46 7.78 -14.53 19.83
CA GLY A 46 8.29 -14.80 21.18
C GLY A 46 9.35 -13.80 21.65
N ARG A 47 10.05 -13.15 20.71
CA ARG A 47 11.14 -12.19 20.95
C ARG A 47 10.66 -10.73 21.00
N LEU A 48 9.37 -10.48 20.76
CA LEU A 48 8.82 -9.14 20.79
C LEU A 48 8.90 -8.53 22.20
N PRO A 49 9.19 -7.22 22.30
CA PRO A 49 9.12 -6.49 23.57
C PRO A 49 7.76 -6.63 24.26
N ALA A 50 7.74 -6.47 25.59
CA ALA A 50 6.53 -6.60 26.39
C ALA A 50 5.40 -5.67 25.92
N GLU A 51 5.73 -4.42 25.57
CA GLU A 51 4.79 -3.45 25.01
C GLU A 51 4.16 -3.94 23.70
N THR A 52 4.97 -4.40 22.75
CA THR A 52 4.47 -4.91 21.46
C THR A 52 3.58 -6.15 21.66
N ARG A 53 3.92 -7.04 22.61
CA ARG A 53 3.07 -8.20 22.95
C ARG A 53 1.75 -7.77 23.60
N ALA A 54 1.77 -6.76 24.47
CA ALA A 54 0.56 -6.20 25.07
C ALA A 54 -0.36 -5.57 24.00
N TRP A 55 0.23 -4.83 23.05
CA TRP A 55 -0.50 -4.26 21.91
C TRP A 55 -1.15 -5.34 21.03
N LEU A 56 -0.45 -6.44 20.75
CA LEU A 56 -1.01 -7.58 20.01
C LEU A 56 -2.16 -8.28 20.74
N ALA A 57 -2.17 -8.21 22.07
CA ALA A 57 -3.24 -8.77 22.90
C ALA A 57 -4.41 -7.80 23.13
N ASP A 58 -4.29 -6.54 22.69
CA ASP A 58 -5.24 -5.49 23.01
C ASP A 58 -6.64 -5.75 22.40
N PRO A 59 -7.73 -5.60 23.17
CA PRO A 59 -9.09 -5.80 22.67
C PRO A 59 -9.47 -4.89 21.49
N GLY A 60 -8.90 -3.69 21.41
CA GLY A 60 -9.05 -2.75 20.31
C GLY A 60 -8.48 -3.30 19.01
N LEU A 61 -7.28 -3.90 19.05
CA LEU A 61 -6.71 -4.59 17.88
C LEU A 61 -7.58 -5.78 17.47
N GLN A 62 -8.07 -6.59 18.42
CA GLN A 62 -8.98 -7.70 18.10
C GLN A 62 -10.26 -7.23 17.41
N ARG A 63 -10.81 -6.08 17.84
CA ARG A 63 -11.97 -5.46 17.19
C ARG A 63 -11.63 -4.95 15.80
N ALA A 64 -10.48 -4.29 15.63
CA ALA A 64 -9.99 -3.85 14.33
C ALA A 64 -9.81 -5.04 13.36
N THR A 65 -9.26 -6.15 13.84
CA THR A 65 -9.11 -7.39 13.06
C THR A 65 -10.44 -7.92 12.54
N ARG A 66 -11.46 -8.03 13.41
CA ARG A 66 -12.79 -8.48 12.97
C ARG A 66 -13.40 -7.56 11.91
N LEU A 67 -13.23 -6.26 12.04
CA LEU A 67 -13.70 -5.29 11.06
C LEU A 67 -12.95 -5.40 9.73
N ALA A 68 -11.63 -5.60 9.77
CA ALA A 68 -10.82 -5.78 8.56
C ALA A 68 -11.14 -7.08 7.83
N MET A 69 -11.39 -8.18 8.54
CA MET A 69 -11.85 -9.43 7.92
C MET A 69 -13.19 -9.21 7.20
N ALA A 70 -14.16 -8.58 7.86
CA ALA A 70 -15.44 -8.24 7.24
C ALA A 70 -15.33 -7.25 6.07
N ALA A 71 -14.31 -6.38 6.08
CA ALA A 71 -14.00 -5.45 5.00
C ALA A 71 -13.36 -6.18 3.80
N ALA A 72 -12.47 -7.13 4.07
CA ALA A 72 -11.74 -7.91 3.08
C ALA A 72 -12.64 -8.85 2.27
N ASP A 73 -13.84 -9.20 2.75
CA ASP A 73 -14.81 -9.98 1.99
C ASP A 73 -15.55 -9.18 0.91
N CYS A 74 -15.28 -7.87 0.79
CA CYS A 74 -15.85 -7.09 -0.29
C CYS A 74 -15.18 -7.42 -1.64
N PRO A 75 -15.95 -7.81 -2.68
CA PRO A 75 -15.38 -8.22 -3.97
C PRO A 75 -14.91 -7.06 -4.87
N ALA A 76 -15.30 -5.82 -4.58
CA ALA A 76 -15.03 -4.66 -5.45
C ALA A 76 -14.82 -3.35 -4.67
N CYS A 77 -14.10 -3.42 -3.55
CA CYS A 77 -13.87 -2.26 -2.70
C CYS A 77 -12.47 -1.67 -2.85
N ASP A 78 -12.38 -0.36 -2.70
CA ASP A 78 -11.14 0.39 -2.62
C ASP A 78 -11.10 1.17 -1.28
N PHE A 79 -10.07 1.99 -1.09
CA PHE A 79 -9.98 2.95 0.01
C PHE A 79 -10.56 4.33 -0.34
N ALA A 80 -11.15 4.51 -1.53
CA ALA A 80 -11.64 5.79 -2.03
C ALA A 80 -13.18 5.85 -1.95
N PRO A 81 -13.76 6.57 -0.98
CA PRO A 81 -15.21 6.55 -0.77
C PRO A 81 -16.03 7.12 -1.94
N ASP A 82 -15.46 7.98 -2.80
CA ASP A 82 -16.20 8.70 -3.84
C ASP A 82 -15.64 8.60 -5.28
N ASN A 83 -14.51 7.91 -5.51
CA ASN A 83 -13.93 7.64 -6.84
C ASN A 83 -13.64 8.89 -7.71
N ARG A 84 -13.43 10.07 -7.11
CA ARG A 84 -13.36 11.33 -7.87
C ARG A 84 -11.97 11.70 -8.38
N ASP A 85 -10.94 10.87 -8.15
CA ASP A 85 -9.55 11.05 -8.60
C ASP A 85 -9.09 12.53 -8.41
N ARG A 86 -9.41 13.16 -7.28
CA ARG A 86 -9.12 14.58 -7.03
C ARG A 86 -7.77 14.76 -6.35
N HIS A 87 -7.17 15.93 -6.53
CA HIS A 87 -5.93 16.29 -5.84
C HIS A 87 -6.12 16.47 -4.32
N ASP A 88 -7.36 16.72 -3.86
CA ASP A 88 -7.74 16.83 -2.45
C ASP A 88 -8.21 15.51 -1.84
N ASP A 89 -8.18 14.40 -2.60
CA ASP A 89 -8.46 13.07 -2.05
C ASP A 89 -7.40 12.73 -1.00
N VAL A 90 -7.86 12.57 0.25
CA VAL A 90 -6.98 12.31 1.39
C VAL A 90 -6.37 10.91 1.22
N PRO A 91 -5.05 10.78 1.06
CA PRO A 91 -4.43 9.45 1.00
C PRO A 91 -4.69 8.74 2.34
N PRO A 92 -4.90 7.42 2.32
CA PRO A 92 -5.11 6.70 3.56
C PRO A 92 -3.84 6.81 4.43
N PRO A 93 -3.94 6.72 5.78
CA PRO A 93 -2.79 6.91 6.66
C PRO A 93 -1.80 5.74 6.52
N LEU A 94 -0.90 5.82 5.54
CA LEU A 94 -0.07 4.71 5.04
C LEU A 94 0.76 4.04 6.15
N ARG A 95 1.43 4.81 7.01
CA ARG A 95 2.15 4.27 8.17
C ARG A 95 1.23 3.51 9.12
N ARG A 96 0.06 4.07 9.43
CA ARG A 96 -0.91 3.43 10.33
C ARG A 96 -1.49 2.15 9.72
N LEU A 97 -1.73 2.16 8.40
CA LEU A 97 -2.12 0.97 7.64
C LEU A 97 -1.03 -0.11 7.64
N TRP A 98 0.23 0.27 7.49
CA TRP A 98 1.34 -0.67 7.54
C TRP A 98 1.44 -1.35 8.90
N ILE A 99 1.40 -0.57 9.99
CA ILE A 99 1.38 -1.11 11.36
C ILE A 99 0.16 -2.01 11.57
N PHE A 100 -1.00 -1.62 11.04
CA PHE A 100 -2.20 -2.44 11.11
C PHE A 100 -2.04 -3.79 10.40
N ALA A 101 -1.57 -3.78 9.15
CA ALA A 101 -1.32 -4.99 8.36
C ALA A 101 -0.32 -5.91 9.05
N ARG A 102 0.73 -5.35 9.67
CA ARG A 102 1.68 -6.08 10.51
C ARG A 102 1.01 -6.74 11.72
N GLY A 103 0.14 -6.02 12.41
CA GLY A 103 -0.64 -6.57 13.53
C GLY A 103 -1.58 -7.70 13.11
N LEU A 104 -2.27 -7.56 11.98
CA LEU A 104 -3.12 -8.60 11.40
C LEU A 104 -2.31 -9.86 11.04
N ASN A 105 -1.15 -9.67 10.40
CA ASN A 105 -0.26 -10.76 10.02
C ASN A 105 0.31 -11.49 11.26
N ALA A 106 0.72 -10.72 12.27
CA ALA A 106 1.16 -11.27 13.56
C ALA A 106 0.06 -12.08 14.27
N ALA A 107 -1.20 -11.63 14.21
CA ALA A 107 -2.33 -12.40 14.72
C ALA A 107 -2.54 -13.73 13.95
N GLY A 108 -2.21 -13.76 12.65
CA GLY A 108 -2.19 -14.98 11.85
C GLY A 108 -1.13 -15.97 12.34
N TRP A 109 0.10 -15.49 12.56
CA TRP A 109 1.17 -16.30 13.15
C TRP A 109 0.81 -16.81 14.55
N GLN A 110 0.18 -16.01 15.41
CA GLN A 110 -0.30 -16.47 16.72
C GLN A 110 -1.34 -17.59 16.62
N ALA A 111 -2.22 -17.54 15.61
CA ALA A 111 -3.18 -18.61 15.36
C ALA A 111 -2.48 -19.88 14.88
N GLN A 112 -1.47 -19.75 14.01
CA GLN A 112 -0.64 -20.85 13.55
C GLN A 112 0.09 -21.54 14.72
N GLU A 113 0.73 -20.79 15.62
CA GLU A 113 1.44 -21.35 16.79
C GLU A 113 0.50 -22.14 17.73
N ARG A 114 -0.78 -21.77 17.78
CA ARG A 114 -1.80 -22.48 18.56
C ARG A 114 -2.42 -23.66 17.82
N GLY A 115 -1.97 -23.96 16.60
CA GLY A 115 -2.52 -25.02 15.76
C GLY A 115 -3.86 -24.69 15.09
N HIS A 116 -4.33 -23.44 15.17
CA HIS A 116 -5.55 -22.98 14.52
C HIS A 116 -5.25 -22.54 13.08
N LEU A 117 -4.92 -23.50 12.22
CA LEU A 117 -4.49 -23.25 10.84
C LEU A 117 -5.55 -22.57 9.95
N PRO A 118 -6.86 -22.92 10.01
CA PRO A 118 -7.88 -22.17 9.28
C PRO A 118 -7.88 -20.68 9.61
N ASP A 119 -7.85 -20.37 10.91
CA ASP A 119 -7.84 -19.01 11.45
C ASP A 119 -6.58 -18.23 11.04
N ALA A 120 -5.43 -18.90 10.97
CA ALA A 120 -4.18 -18.30 10.50
C ALA A 120 -4.30 -17.92 9.02
N LEU A 121 -4.79 -18.85 8.19
CA LEU A 121 -4.95 -18.64 6.76
C LEU A 121 -6.00 -17.56 6.46
N ASP A 122 -7.14 -17.54 7.15
CA ASP A 122 -8.14 -16.47 7.03
C ASP A 122 -7.52 -15.08 7.25
N ARG A 123 -6.59 -14.97 8.21
CA ARG A 123 -5.89 -13.71 8.52
C ARG A 123 -4.87 -13.35 7.44
N PHE A 124 -4.09 -14.30 6.94
CA PHE A 124 -3.15 -14.02 5.85
C PHE A 124 -3.88 -13.65 4.55
N GLU A 125 -4.97 -14.35 4.21
CA GLU A 125 -5.85 -13.99 3.09
C GLU A 125 -6.45 -12.58 3.28
N THR A 126 -6.84 -12.22 4.51
CA THR A 126 -7.33 -10.87 4.85
C THR A 126 -6.24 -9.81 4.63
N VAL A 127 -5.00 -10.07 5.06
CA VAL A 127 -3.86 -9.17 4.83
C VAL A 127 -3.60 -9.00 3.33
N PHE A 128 -3.67 -10.08 2.55
CA PHE A 128 -3.53 -10.02 1.10
C PHE A 128 -4.60 -9.11 0.47
N ARG A 129 -5.88 -9.32 0.80
CA ARG A 129 -6.97 -8.51 0.26
C ARG A 129 -6.91 -7.05 0.72
N LEU A 130 -6.46 -6.78 1.94
CA LEU A 130 -6.18 -5.42 2.42
C LEU A 130 -5.18 -4.71 1.50
N GLY A 131 -4.07 -5.35 1.16
CA GLY A 131 -3.08 -4.79 0.23
C GLY A 131 -3.66 -4.58 -1.17
N GLN A 132 -4.46 -5.52 -1.67
CA GLN A 132 -5.15 -5.39 -2.96
C GLN A 132 -6.13 -4.20 -2.99
N HIS A 133 -6.90 -3.99 -1.93
CA HIS A 133 -7.81 -2.83 -1.81
C HIS A 133 -7.04 -1.51 -1.71
N LEU A 134 -5.86 -1.53 -1.07
CA LEU A 134 -4.99 -0.37 -0.99
C LEU A 134 -4.42 0.00 -2.37
N GLU A 135 -3.98 -0.96 -3.17
CA GLU A 135 -3.55 -0.73 -4.56
C GLU A 135 -4.68 -0.12 -5.41
N ALA A 136 -5.91 -0.59 -5.20
CA ALA A 136 -7.08 -0.10 -5.92
C ALA A 136 -7.40 1.38 -5.65
N SER A 137 -6.85 1.97 -4.58
CA SER A 137 -6.98 3.41 -4.30
C SER A 137 -6.34 4.30 -5.36
N GLY A 138 -5.39 3.79 -6.14
CA GLY A 138 -4.84 4.48 -7.32
C GLY A 138 -3.74 5.50 -7.06
N PHE A 139 -3.23 5.59 -5.81
CA PHE A 139 -2.04 6.38 -5.49
C PHE A 139 -0.77 5.53 -5.64
N PHE A 140 0.33 6.12 -6.14
CA PHE A 140 1.60 5.41 -6.32
C PHE A 140 2.10 4.74 -5.03
N TYR A 141 2.20 5.51 -3.94
CA TYR A 141 2.65 4.98 -2.64
C TYR A 141 1.67 3.97 -2.01
N ALA A 142 0.38 4.09 -2.30
CA ALA A 142 -0.59 3.08 -1.90
C ALA A 142 -0.39 1.78 -2.70
N GLY A 143 -0.04 1.88 -3.98
CA GLY A 143 0.36 0.74 -4.81
C GLY A 143 1.58 0.00 -4.27
N THR A 144 2.65 0.73 -3.98
CA THR A 144 3.90 0.13 -3.47
C THR A 144 3.72 -0.45 -2.06
N LEU A 145 2.96 0.21 -1.19
CA LEU A 145 2.62 -0.33 0.13
C LEU A 145 1.70 -1.54 0.03
N GLY A 146 0.71 -1.51 -0.86
CA GLY A 146 -0.19 -2.64 -1.10
C GLY A 146 0.55 -3.86 -1.61
N PHE A 147 1.52 -3.67 -2.51
CA PHE A 147 2.49 -4.72 -2.90
C PHE A 147 3.20 -5.29 -1.68
N ALA A 148 3.82 -4.44 -0.85
CA ALA A 148 4.57 -4.90 0.32
C ALA A 148 3.68 -5.66 1.32
N ILE A 149 2.42 -5.25 1.48
CA ILE A 149 1.44 -5.96 2.30
C ILE A 149 1.10 -7.33 1.70
N ARG A 150 0.87 -7.43 0.39
CA ARG A 150 0.52 -8.70 -0.27
C ARG A 150 1.70 -9.66 -0.32
N HIS A 151 2.84 -9.18 -0.79
CA HIS A 151 4.02 -10.00 -1.02
C HIS A 151 4.79 -10.28 0.29
N ASP A 152 5.29 -9.22 0.95
CA ASP A 152 6.22 -9.38 2.08
C ASP A 152 5.54 -9.86 3.36
N LEU A 153 4.23 -9.65 3.49
CA LEU A 153 3.45 -10.13 4.64
C LEU A 153 2.65 -11.37 4.28
N ALA A 154 1.64 -11.24 3.42
CA ALA A 154 0.67 -12.32 3.24
C ALA A 154 1.25 -13.54 2.50
N ILE A 155 1.82 -13.36 1.31
CA ILE A 155 2.41 -14.45 0.52
C ILE A 155 3.54 -15.12 1.30
N THR A 156 4.46 -14.33 1.86
CA THR A 156 5.56 -14.86 2.67
C THR A 156 5.05 -15.69 3.86
N SER A 157 4.01 -15.23 4.57
CA SER A 157 3.40 -15.99 5.66
C SER A 157 2.69 -17.26 5.18
N ILE A 158 2.00 -17.22 4.04
CA ILE A 158 1.31 -18.38 3.47
C ILE A 158 2.33 -19.44 3.04
N HIS A 159 3.44 -19.04 2.40
CA HIS A 159 4.55 -19.94 2.09
C HIS A 159 5.11 -20.60 3.36
N GLY A 160 5.38 -19.81 4.40
CA GLY A 160 5.83 -20.35 5.69
C GLY A 160 4.87 -21.39 6.26
N LEU A 161 3.57 -21.11 6.25
CA LEU A 161 2.54 -22.05 6.71
C LEU A 161 2.51 -23.33 5.88
N LEU A 162 2.62 -23.24 4.55
CA LEU A 162 2.62 -24.41 3.67
C LEU A 162 3.87 -25.29 3.84
N VAL A 163 5.03 -24.67 4.09
CA VAL A 163 6.28 -25.40 4.38
C VAL A 163 6.17 -26.15 5.72
N ASP A 164 5.68 -25.47 6.77
CA ASP A 164 5.54 -26.07 8.10
C ASP A 164 4.42 -27.14 8.17
N HIS A 165 3.44 -27.10 7.24
CA HIS A 165 2.25 -27.96 7.25
C HIS A 165 1.94 -28.63 5.90
N ALA A 166 2.98 -29.11 5.20
CA ALA A 166 2.87 -29.68 3.85
C ALA A 166 1.91 -30.87 3.70
N ALA A 167 1.63 -31.62 4.78
CA ALA A 167 0.74 -32.80 4.77
C ALA A 167 -0.75 -32.46 4.92
N GLY A 168 -1.12 -31.21 5.19
CA GLY A 168 -2.51 -30.78 5.31
C GLY A 168 -3.09 -30.31 3.98
N GLY A 169 -4.37 -30.59 3.70
CA GLY A 169 -5.09 -30.15 2.50
C GLY A 169 -5.21 -28.62 2.29
N TRP A 170 -4.38 -27.82 2.98
CA TRP A 170 -4.28 -26.37 2.88
C TRP A 170 -3.80 -25.90 1.51
N GLN A 171 -2.98 -26.70 0.83
CA GLN A 171 -2.50 -26.41 -0.53
C GLN A 171 -3.66 -26.16 -1.50
N GLU A 172 -4.71 -26.99 -1.44
CA GLU A 172 -5.88 -26.82 -2.31
C GLU A 172 -6.67 -25.54 -1.99
N ARG A 173 -6.78 -25.19 -0.70
CA ARG A 173 -7.43 -23.93 -0.30
C ARG A 173 -6.63 -22.71 -0.79
N VAL A 174 -5.32 -22.71 -0.58
CA VAL A 174 -4.41 -21.64 -1.03
C VAL A 174 -4.48 -21.53 -2.54
N ARG A 175 -4.39 -22.65 -3.26
CA ARG A 175 -4.51 -22.70 -4.71
C ARG A 175 -5.80 -22.08 -5.22
N ARG A 176 -6.94 -22.45 -4.62
CA ARG A 176 -8.25 -21.88 -4.98
C ARG A 176 -8.33 -20.39 -4.70
N PHE A 177 -7.76 -19.93 -3.59
CA PHE A 177 -7.70 -18.52 -3.25
C PHE A 177 -6.91 -17.74 -4.32
N PHE A 178 -5.69 -18.16 -4.64
CA PHE A 178 -4.83 -17.48 -5.60
C PHE A 178 -5.32 -17.60 -7.05
N ALA A 179 -5.96 -18.71 -7.43
CA ALA A 179 -6.60 -18.86 -8.74
C ALA A 179 -7.78 -17.89 -8.95
N ALA A 180 -8.39 -17.39 -7.86
CA ALA A 180 -9.47 -16.41 -7.91
C ALA A 180 -8.97 -14.95 -7.95
N VAL A 181 -7.66 -14.71 -7.78
CA VAL A 181 -7.10 -13.36 -7.83
C VAL A 181 -7.16 -12.81 -9.26
N PRO A 182 -7.61 -11.55 -9.46
CA PRO A 182 -7.65 -10.94 -10.79
C PRO A 182 -6.29 -10.98 -11.49
N ARG A 183 -6.31 -11.11 -12.83
CA ARG A 183 -5.11 -11.01 -13.67
C ARG A 183 -5.21 -9.76 -14.57
N PRO A 184 -4.23 -8.84 -14.55
CA PRO A 184 -3.03 -8.87 -13.71
C PRO A 184 -3.36 -8.68 -12.22
N ALA A 185 -2.56 -9.30 -11.35
CA ALA A 185 -2.70 -9.21 -9.90
C ALA A 185 -2.66 -7.78 -9.38
N MET A 186 -1.83 -6.95 -10.01
CA MET A 186 -1.77 -5.50 -9.84
C MET A 186 -1.90 -4.84 -11.21
N ASP A 187 -2.92 -4.00 -11.39
CA ASP A 187 -3.07 -3.18 -12.58
C ASP A 187 -2.21 -1.91 -12.48
N ALA A 188 -0.89 -2.09 -12.58
CA ALA A 188 0.08 -1.00 -12.48
C ALA A 188 -0.16 0.08 -13.54
N ARG A 189 -0.69 -0.29 -14.71
CA ARG A 189 -1.03 0.67 -15.77
C ARG A 189 -2.17 1.58 -15.34
N ARG A 190 -3.27 1.03 -14.81
CA ARG A 190 -4.39 1.83 -14.30
C ARG A 190 -3.96 2.71 -13.12
N LEU A 191 -3.11 2.19 -12.24
CA LEU A 191 -2.56 2.96 -11.12
C LEU A 191 -1.73 4.15 -11.61
N LEU A 192 -0.80 3.94 -12.54
CA LEU A 192 0.02 5.02 -13.12
C LEU A 192 -0.82 6.04 -13.89
N GLN A 193 -1.88 5.60 -14.57
CA GLN A 193 -2.81 6.52 -15.24
C GLN A 193 -3.58 7.41 -14.24
N ARG A 194 -3.97 6.86 -13.08
CA ARG A 194 -4.58 7.63 -11.99
C ARG A 194 -3.60 8.61 -11.39
N GLU A 195 -2.39 8.17 -11.03
CA GLU A 195 -1.35 9.04 -10.48
C GLU A 195 -1.02 10.18 -11.45
N ARG A 196 -0.90 9.90 -12.75
CA ARG A 196 -0.69 10.91 -13.78
C ARG A 196 -1.79 11.97 -13.79
N ARG A 197 -3.07 11.57 -13.75
CA ARG A 197 -4.21 12.50 -13.71
C ARG A 197 -4.19 13.34 -12.43
N ARG A 198 -3.89 12.73 -11.29
CA ARG A 198 -3.74 13.43 -10.01
C ARG A 198 -2.64 14.48 -10.10
N LEU A 199 -1.46 14.09 -10.57
CA LEU A 199 -0.30 14.96 -10.76
C LEU A 199 -0.61 16.13 -11.68
N GLU A 200 -1.23 15.87 -12.84
CA GLU A 200 -1.66 16.90 -13.78
C GLU A 200 -2.66 17.88 -13.14
N SER A 201 -3.70 17.36 -12.48
CA SER A 201 -4.71 18.20 -11.81
C SER A 201 -4.12 19.03 -10.68
N GLY A 202 -3.19 18.48 -9.90
CA GLY A 202 -2.50 19.17 -8.83
C GLY A 202 -1.56 20.26 -9.36
N LEU A 203 -0.81 19.99 -10.42
CA LEU A 203 0.03 20.99 -11.08
C LEU A 203 -0.81 22.11 -11.69
N GLN A 204 -1.98 21.80 -12.26
CA GLN A 204 -2.93 22.79 -12.76
C GLN A 204 -3.50 23.66 -11.63
N ALA A 205 -3.96 23.04 -10.53
CA ALA A 205 -4.46 23.76 -9.37
C ALA A 205 -3.38 24.67 -8.77
N ALA A 206 -2.14 24.18 -8.69
CA ALA A 206 -1.01 24.94 -8.19
C ALA A 206 -0.62 26.16 -9.07
N ARG A 207 -1.07 26.24 -10.32
CA ARG A 207 -0.91 27.47 -11.12
C ARG A 207 -1.74 28.62 -10.57
N HIS A 208 -2.87 28.32 -9.94
CA HIS A 208 -3.80 29.31 -9.39
C HIS A 208 -3.65 29.47 -7.88
N ASP A 209 -3.31 28.40 -7.17
CA ASP A 209 -2.95 28.42 -5.77
C ASP A 209 -1.62 27.69 -5.56
N PRO A 210 -0.50 28.40 -5.66
CA PRO A 210 0.82 27.80 -5.57
C PRO A 210 1.15 27.10 -4.25
N GLY A 211 0.39 27.37 -3.18
CA GLY A 211 0.51 26.66 -1.91
C GLY A 211 0.24 25.15 -2.06
N LEU A 212 -0.56 24.76 -3.06
CA LEU A 212 -0.92 23.37 -3.35
C LEU A 212 0.23 22.52 -3.90
N LEU A 213 1.35 23.13 -4.34
CA LEU A 213 2.54 22.33 -4.63
C LEU A 213 3.02 21.60 -3.38
N THR A 214 2.92 22.26 -2.22
CA THR A 214 3.41 21.68 -0.96
C THR A 214 2.69 20.39 -0.57
N THR A 215 1.42 20.25 -0.96
CA THR A 215 0.60 19.05 -0.71
C THR A 215 0.88 17.92 -1.70
N LEU A 216 1.54 18.20 -2.83
CA LEU A 216 1.95 17.18 -3.80
C LEU A 216 3.25 16.47 -3.40
N PHE A 217 4.04 17.05 -2.50
CA PHE A 217 5.29 16.47 -1.98
C PHE A 217 5.09 15.58 -0.75
N ASP A 218 3.86 15.39 -0.25
CA ASP A 218 3.61 14.55 0.92
C ASP A 218 3.84 13.06 0.58
N SER A 219 5.12 12.70 0.52
CA SER A 219 5.62 11.34 0.59
C SER A 219 5.61 10.89 2.05
N PRO A 220 4.99 9.74 2.39
CA PRO A 220 4.90 9.24 3.75
C PRO A 220 6.25 8.86 4.40
N ASP A 221 7.33 8.77 3.62
CA ASP A 221 8.62 8.21 4.05
C ASP A 221 9.78 9.21 4.08
N GLU A 222 9.57 10.48 3.70
CA GLU A 222 10.65 11.46 3.78
C GLU A 222 10.76 12.02 5.21
N THR A 223 11.86 11.71 5.89
CA THR A 223 12.20 12.30 7.18
C THR A 223 12.25 13.83 7.06
N GLY A 224 11.92 14.55 8.13
CA GLY A 224 11.63 15.99 8.13
C GLY A 224 12.73 16.95 7.63
N GLY A 225 13.90 16.47 7.18
CA GLY A 225 14.91 17.29 6.49
C GLY A 225 14.64 17.46 4.99
N ASP A 226 14.33 16.38 4.29
CA ASP A 226 14.17 16.37 2.82
C ASP A 226 12.85 17.03 2.39
N LEU A 227 11.75 16.78 3.13
CA LEU A 227 10.46 17.46 2.92
C LEU A 227 10.57 18.97 3.11
N VAL A 228 11.35 19.43 4.09
CA VAL A 228 11.53 20.88 4.34
C VAL A 228 12.33 21.50 3.20
N ALA A 229 13.34 20.81 2.69
CA ALA A 229 14.10 21.26 1.53
C ALA A 229 13.23 21.28 0.25
N ALA A 230 12.44 20.23 0.02
CA ALA A 230 11.48 20.11 -1.07
C ALA A 230 10.44 21.23 -1.03
N ARG A 231 9.86 21.48 0.14
CA ARG A 231 8.90 22.58 0.37
C ARG A 231 9.50 23.95 0.08
N ARG A 232 10.69 24.24 0.60
CA ARG A 232 11.41 25.51 0.30
C ARG A 232 11.77 25.64 -1.18
N GLN A 233 12.05 24.52 -1.86
CA GLN A 233 12.32 24.52 -3.29
C GLN A 233 11.04 24.84 -4.08
N ALA A 234 9.91 24.27 -3.68
CA ALA A 234 8.61 24.55 -4.28
C ALA A 234 8.20 26.02 -4.11
N GLU A 235 8.30 26.56 -2.89
CA GLU A 235 8.03 27.97 -2.60
C GLU A 235 8.89 28.90 -3.50
N ARG A 236 10.16 28.56 -3.73
CA ARG A 236 11.03 29.32 -4.65
C ARG A 236 10.59 29.23 -6.11
N ILE A 237 10.18 28.06 -6.58
CA ILE A 237 9.69 27.85 -7.96
C ILE A 237 8.44 28.68 -8.22
N VAL A 238 7.54 28.68 -7.23
CA VAL A 238 6.32 29.48 -7.21
C VAL A 238 6.63 30.96 -7.27
N GLN A 239 7.47 31.45 -6.35
CA GLN A 239 7.83 32.87 -6.27
C GLN A 239 8.52 33.36 -7.54
N ALA A 240 9.28 32.48 -8.20
CA ALA A 240 9.94 32.78 -9.47
C ALA A 240 9.01 32.69 -10.70
N GLY A 241 7.73 32.29 -10.54
CA GLY A 241 6.78 32.16 -11.65
C GLY A 241 7.10 31.04 -12.64
N ARG A 242 7.97 30.08 -12.28
CA ARG A 242 8.50 29.05 -13.19
C ARG A 242 7.64 27.79 -13.28
N LEU A 243 6.56 27.70 -12.50
CA LEU A 243 5.72 26.50 -12.43
C LEU A 243 5.17 26.05 -13.80
N PRO A 244 4.65 26.91 -14.69
CA PRO A 244 4.09 26.46 -15.96
C PRO A 244 5.11 25.74 -16.86
N GLU A 245 6.35 26.25 -16.92
CA GLU A 245 7.47 25.67 -17.68
C GLU A 245 7.85 24.30 -17.10
N LEU A 246 8.12 24.24 -15.79
CA LEU A 246 8.61 23.04 -15.13
C LEU A 246 7.57 21.92 -15.07
N ALA A 247 6.27 22.26 -15.01
CA ALA A 247 5.18 21.29 -14.97
C ALA A 247 5.05 20.48 -16.28
N GLY A 248 5.35 21.08 -17.43
CA GLY A 248 5.29 20.37 -18.71
C GLY A 248 6.32 19.25 -18.80
N GLU A 249 7.54 19.50 -18.35
CA GLU A 249 8.61 18.51 -18.29
C GLU A 249 8.29 17.38 -17.31
N VAL A 250 7.72 17.68 -16.13
CA VAL A 250 7.29 16.66 -15.16
C VAL A 250 6.35 15.63 -15.80
N LEU A 251 5.33 16.09 -16.52
CA LEU A 251 4.37 15.20 -17.16
C LEU A 251 5.01 14.39 -18.31
N ALA A 252 5.91 15.01 -19.08
CA ALA A 252 6.64 14.32 -20.14
C ALA A 252 7.53 13.19 -19.58
N VAL A 253 8.32 13.47 -18.54
CA VAL A 253 9.18 12.48 -17.90
C VAL A 253 8.35 11.37 -17.23
N PHE A 254 7.19 11.72 -16.63
CA PHE A 254 6.26 10.71 -16.12
C PHE A 254 5.78 9.78 -17.24
N ASP A 255 5.34 10.33 -18.37
CA ASP A 255 4.85 9.57 -19.52
C ASP A 255 5.93 8.66 -20.13
N GLU A 256 7.19 9.11 -20.16
CA GLU A 256 8.35 8.27 -20.53
C GLU A 256 8.51 7.06 -19.60
N GLY A 257 8.40 7.28 -18.28
CA GLY A 257 8.44 6.20 -17.29
C GLY A 257 7.30 5.20 -17.46
N VAL A 258 6.08 5.66 -17.75
CA VAL A 258 4.92 4.78 -18.02
C VAL A 258 5.11 3.95 -19.28
N ALA A 259 5.87 4.44 -20.27
CA ALA A 259 6.16 3.71 -21.50
C ALA A 259 7.16 2.55 -21.30
N LEU A 260 7.81 2.44 -20.13
CA LEU A 260 8.66 1.30 -19.81
C LEU A 260 7.85 -0.01 -19.79
N GLN A 261 8.45 -1.10 -20.27
CA GLN A 261 7.77 -2.39 -20.39
C GLN A 261 8.50 -3.52 -19.65
N PRO A 262 7.90 -4.09 -18.59
CA PRO A 262 8.56 -5.10 -17.74
C PRO A 262 8.90 -6.41 -18.48
N ARG A 263 8.30 -6.67 -19.65
CA ARG A 263 8.50 -7.89 -20.43
C ARG A 263 9.70 -7.86 -21.38
N ARG A 264 10.49 -6.78 -21.40
CA ARG A 264 11.67 -6.66 -22.27
C ARG A 264 12.93 -7.15 -21.55
N ARG A 265 13.81 -7.90 -22.24
CA ARG A 265 15.09 -8.38 -21.67
C ARG A 265 15.97 -7.27 -21.07
N ALA A 266 15.85 -6.04 -21.59
CA ALA A 266 16.60 -4.87 -21.12
C ALA A 266 15.81 -4.00 -20.13
N PHE A 267 14.70 -4.48 -19.56
CA PHE A 267 13.84 -3.64 -18.73
C PHE A 267 14.54 -3.12 -17.47
N ALA A 268 15.26 -3.98 -16.73
CA ALA A 268 15.96 -3.57 -15.51
C ALA A 268 17.02 -2.49 -15.78
N GLU A 269 17.70 -2.57 -16.93
CA GLU A 269 18.67 -1.57 -17.36
C GLU A 269 17.97 -0.25 -17.75
N ALA A 270 16.91 -0.32 -18.55
CA ALA A 270 16.12 0.85 -18.95
C ALA A 270 15.46 1.56 -17.75
N SER A 271 14.91 0.78 -16.81
CA SER A 271 14.32 1.26 -15.54
C SER A 271 15.36 1.99 -14.70
N ARG A 272 16.56 1.42 -14.55
CA ARG A 272 17.67 2.04 -13.81
C ARG A 272 18.18 3.30 -14.49
N ALA A 273 18.31 3.29 -15.82
CA ALA A 273 18.72 4.46 -16.59
C ALA A 273 17.71 5.60 -16.42
N PHE A 274 16.42 5.32 -16.63
CA PHE A 274 15.33 6.27 -16.39
C PHE A 274 15.38 6.87 -14.98
N TRP A 275 15.54 6.04 -13.94
CA TRP A 275 15.59 6.55 -12.57
C TRP A 275 16.85 7.39 -12.28
N ASN A 276 17.97 7.10 -12.94
CA ASN A 276 19.16 7.95 -12.86
C ASN A 276 18.92 9.31 -13.53
N ASP A 277 18.22 9.33 -14.67
CA ASP A 277 17.87 10.55 -15.38
C ASP A 277 16.91 11.41 -14.56
N VAL A 278 15.89 10.79 -13.94
CA VAL A 278 14.99 11.48 -12.99
C VAL A 278 15.78 12.11 -11.84
N ARG A 279 16.64 11.36 -11.16
CA ARG A 279 17.43 11.85 -10.01
C ARG A 279 18.44 12.93 -10.38
N SER A 280 18.98 12.89 -11.60
CA SER A 280 19.95 13.87 -12.10
C SER A 280 19.31 15.05 -12.82
N SER A 281 17.99 15.07 -12.99
CA SER A 281 17.28 16.15 -13.68
C SER A 281 17.59 17.52 -13.06
N ALA A 282 17.86 18.49 -13.94
CA ALA A 282 18.00 19.90 -13.57
C ALA A 282 16.67 20.50 -13.09
N ASN A 283 15.54 19.89 -13.47
CA ASN A 283 14.22 20.29 -13.01
C ASN A 283 13.94 19.71 -11.61
N PRO A 284 13.87 20.56 -10.56
CA PRO A 284 13.61 20.10 -9.21
C PRO A 284 12.25 19.43 -9.04
N LEU A 285 11.23 19.78 -9.84
CA LEU A 285 9.91 19.13 -9.74
C LEU A 285 9.95 17.71 -10.30
N VAL A 286 10.77 17.43 -11.31
CA VAL A 286 10.94 16.06 -11.83
C VAL A 286 11.46 15.15 -10.72
N ARG A 287 12.51 15.57 -10.01
CA ARG A 287 13.10 14.80 -8.90
C ARG A 287 12.14 14.53 -7.75
N LEU A 288 11.20 15.46 -7.52
CA LEU A 288 10.30 15.42 -6.37
C LEU A 288 8.95 14.75 -6.67
N LEU A 289 8.44 14.88 -7.89
CA LEU A 289 7.07 14.48 -8.25
C LEU A 289 7.02 13.25 -9.15
N VAL A 290 8.10 12.91 -9.86
CA VAL A 290 8.14 11.68 -10.66
C VAL A 290 8.63 10.54 -9.76
N PRO A 291 7.75 9.57 -9.42
CA PRO A 291 8.17 8.44 -8.60
C PRO A 291 9.04 7.48 -9.42
N ASN A 292 9.68 6.53 -8.73
CA ASN A 292 10.41 5.45 -9.40
C ASN A 292 9.43 4.46 -10.06
N ILE A 293 8.88 4.81 -11.23
CA ILE A 293 7.87 4.00 -11.94
C ILE A 293 8.36 2.58 -12.21
N GLY A 294 9.67 2.43 -12.47
CA GLY A 294 10.33 1.15 -12.69
C GLY A 294 10.08 0.15 -11.55
N ILE A 295 10.19 0.59 -10.30
CA ILE A 295 10.00 -0.30 -9.14
C ILE A 295 8.58 -0.86 -9.07
N LEU A 296 7.57 -0.05 -9.39
CA LEU A 296 6.17 -0.47 -9.36
C LEU A 296 5.88 -1.52 -10.44
N LEU A 297 6.48 -1.34 -11.62
CA LEU A 297 6.34 -2.30 -12.73
C LEU A 297 7.04 -3.64 -12.41
N GLU A 298 8.20 -3.60 -11.74
CA GLU A 298 8.89 -4.81 -11.24
C GLU A 298 8.04 -5.52 -10.18
N GLN A 299 7.53 -4.77 -9.21
CA GLN A 299 6.66 -5.27 -8.15
C GLN A 299 5.41 -5.94 -8.71
N ALA A 300 4.75 -5.34 -9.70
CA ALA A 300 3.58 -5.93 -10.34
C ALA A 300 3.90 -7.24 -11.06
N ALA A 301 5.04 -7.32 -11.75
CA ALA A 301 5.48 -8.53 -12.43
C ALA A 301 5.86 -9.64 -11.44
N PHE A 302 6.57 -9.29 -10.38
CA PHE A 302 7.00 -10.21 -9.34
C PHE A 302 5.82 -10.79 -8.56
N LEU A 303 4.89 -9.92 -8.12
CA LEU A 303 3.66 -10.34 -7.45
C LEU A 303 2.84 -11.30 -8.32
N GLN A 304 2.74 -11.04 -9.63
CA GLN A 304 2.05 -11.93 -10.55
C GLN A 304 2.70 -13.31 -10.61
N ALA A 305 4.04 -13.38 -10.64
CA ALA A 305 4.77 -14.65 -10.69
C ALA A 305 4.52 -15.50 -9.44
N ASP A 306 4.56 -14.91 -8.24
CA ASP A 306 4.28 -15.64 -6.99
C ASP A 306 2.82 -16.11 -6.91
N ILE A 307 1.88 -15.29 -7.39
CA ILE A 307 0.47 -15.68 -7.44
C ILE A 307 0.25 -16.83 -8.42
N ASP A 308 0.89 -16.81 -9.57
CA ASP A 308 0.79 -17.90 -10.54
C ASP A 308 1.41 -19.19 -10.00
N ASP A 309 2.56 -19.13 -9.29
CA ASP A 309 3.15 -20.29 -8.60
C ASP A 309 2.22 -20.88 -7.54
N LEU A 310 1.61 -20.03 -6.72
CA LEU A 310 0.66 -20.45 -5.68
C LEU A 310 -0.68 -20.94 -6.23
N ALA A 311 -1.08 -20.48 -7.42
CA ALA A 311 -2.30 -20.90 -8.10
C ALA A 311 -2.16 -22.24 -8.84
N GLY A 312 -0.92 -22.71 -9.09
CA GLY A 312 -0.62 -23.99 -9.75
C GLY A 312 -1.01 -24.02 -11.22
#